data_AF-A0A1G6DX01-F1
#
_entry.id   AF-A0A1G6DX01-F1
#
_cell.length_a   1.000
_cell.length_b   1.000
_cell.length_c   1.000
_cell.angle_alpha   90.00
_cell.angle_beta   90.00
_cell.angle_gamma   90.00
#
_symmetry.space_group_name_H-M   'P 1'
#
loop_
_entity.id
_entity.type
_entity.pdbx_description
1 polymer ?
#
loop_
_entity_poly.entity_id
_entity_poly.type
_entity_poly.pdbx_seq_one_letter_code
_entity_poly.pdbx_strand_id
1 'polypeptide(L)'
;MKKGLVMLMISMTCMFVACGSQEAVKEEATQETATVDTTTEETSAETESQEIAVNEESVGKLNDGEGIAPAIDIEGCATFTEIVDKKLEPGMGYANVKIGDKDVILITSGCFNNNPEGEEEEMVAIDATIFRYTSEGTIEEVGKVTCGGTAYPLAIKDGELICGANHWLVKDTIKDGKLEPVLKTWVDYSVGDGAYYSIDATGEGKTIDEDTFWEAFSVYDNAEVITFSVIAK
;
A
#
# COMPACT_ATOMS: atom_id res chain seq x y z
N MET A 1 -23.42 -55.01 5.83
CA MET A 1 -24.77 -55.13 6.44
C MET A 1 -25.16 -53.78 7.04
N LYS A 2 -26.42 -53.36 6.82
CA LYS A 2 -27.14 -52.18 7.38
C LYS A 2 -26.57 -50.82 6.93
N LYS A 3 -27.10 -50.09 5.94
CA LYS A 3 -28.46 -49.49 5.76
C LYS A 3 -28.98 -48.77 7.02
N GLY A 4 -28.97 -47.44 6.94
CA GLY A 4 -29.69 -46.51 7.82
C GLY A 4 -30.06 -45.25 7.03
N LEU A 5 -31.19 -45.32 6.35
CA LEU A 5 -31.91 -44.24 5.67
C LEU A 5 -32.85 -43.61 6.71
N VAL A 6 -32.84 -42.28 6.89
CA VAL A 6 -34.03 -41.53 7.32
C VAL A 6 -34.06 -40.18 6.62
N MET A 7 -35.21 -39.92 6.01
CA MET A 7 -35.63 -38.79 5.20
C MET A 7 -36.90 -38.24 5.87
N LEU A 8 -37.04 -36.92 6.05
CA LEU A 8 -38.33 -36.20 6.26
C LEU A 8 -38.02 -34.68 6.24
N MET A 9 -38.24 -33.91 5.17
CA MET A 9 -39.49 -33.32 4.62
C MET A 9 -40.29 -32.39 5.55
N ILE A 10 -40.73 -31.26 4.97
CA ILE A 10 -41.91 -30.38 5.21
C ILE A 10 -41.47 -28.90 5.41
N SER A 11 -41.51 -28.02 4.40
CA SER A 11 -42.66 -27.32 3.75
C SER A 11 -43.31 -26.23 4.62
N MET A 12 -43.28 -24.96 4.19
CA MET A 12 -44.43 -24.01 4.09
C MET A 12 -43.94 -22.62 3.62
N THR A 13 -44.17 -22.20 2.36
CA THR A 13 -45.32 -21.45 1.82
C THR A 13 -45.38 -19.95 2.15
N CYS A 14 -45.07 -19.16 1.12
CA CYS A 14 -45.60 -17.88 0.63
C CYS A 14 -46.31 -16.88 1.57
N MET A 15 -45.94 -15.60 1.40
CA MET A 15 -46.91 -14.51 1.26
C MET A 15 -46.46 -13.52 0.15
N PHE A 16 -47.27 -13.44 -0.91
CA PHE A 16 -47.36 -12.29 -1.82
C PHE A 16 -48.44 -11.35 -1.30
N VAL A 17 -48.19 -10.04 -1.33
CA VAL A 17 -49.18 -8.95 -1.42
C VAL A 17 -48.54 -7.90 -2.34
N ALA A 18 -48.89 -7.73 -3.62
CA ALA A 18 -50.14 -7.30 -4.25
C ALA A 18 -50.39 -5.77 -4.22
N CYS A 19 -50.09 -5.16 -5.36
CA CYS A 19 -50.63 -3.98 -6.06
C CYS A 19 -51.65 -3.02 -5.39
N GLY A 20 -51.48 -1.73 -5.74
CA GLY A 20 -52.56 -0.76 -6.03
C GLY A 20 -51.98 0.66 -6.15
N SER A 21 -51.82 1.26 -7.36
CA SER A 21 -52.84 1.95 -8.19
C SER A 21 -53.44 3.18 -7.49
N GLN A 22 -53.65 4.38 -8.03
CA GLN A 22 -53.44 5.08 -9.31
C GLN A 22 -54.10 6.46 -9.11
N GLU A 23 -53.57 7.54 -9.71
CA GLU A 23 -54.27 8.76 -10.23
C GLU A 23 -53.15 9.79 -10.53
N ALA A 24 -52.80 10.19 -11.76
CA ALA A 24 -53.52 10.65 -12.96
C ALA A 24 -54.18 12.04 -12.83
N VAL A 25 -53.43 13.10 -13.19
CA VAL A 25 -53.86 14.33 -13.91
C VAL A 25 -52.59 14.84 -14.62
N LYS A 26 -52.35 14.67 -15.94
CA LYS A 26 -52.92 15.25 -17.19
C LYS A 26 -52.58 16.74 -17.45
N GLU A 27 -51.81 16.93 -18.54
CA GLU A 27 -51.78 18.04 -19.55
C GLU A 27 -51.47 19.48 -19.10
N GLU A 28 -50.77 20.36 -19.85
CA GLU A 28 -50.47 20.51 -21.29
C GLU A 28 -49.00 20.96 -21.49
N ALA A 29 -48.22 20.38 -22.41
CA ALA A 29 -48.02 20.77 -23.82
C ALA A 29 -47.49 22.19 -24.05
N THR A 30 -46.28 22.31 -24.63
CA THR A 30 -46.02 22.99 -25.92
C THR A 30 -44.65 22.54 -26.47
N GLN A 31 -44.66 22.07 -27.72
CA GLN A 31 -43.52 21.76 -28.59
C GLN A 31 -42.72 23.03 -28.95
N GLU A 32 -41.40 22.90 -29.13
CA GLU A 32 -40.82 23.17 -30.45
C GLU A 32 -39.44 22.50 -30.65
N THR A 33 -39.36 21.90 -31.82
CA THR A 33 -38.25 21.33 -32.60
C THR A 33 -37.00 22.22 -32.74
N ALA A 34 -35.80 21.60 -32.78
CA ALA A 34 -34.90 21.61 -33.96
C ALA A 34 -33.53 20.95 -33.69
N THR A 35 -33.22 19.93 -34.51
CA THR A 35 -31.92 19.56 -35.16
C THR A 35 -30.59 19.91 -34.46
N VAL A 36 -29.80 18.90 -34.05
CA VAL A 36 -28.64 18.32 -34.78
C VAL A 36 -27.58 19.36 -35.14
N ASP A 37 -26.43 19.32 -34.45
CA ASP A 37 -25.15 19.30 -35.15
C ASP A 37 -24.05 18.60 -34.34
N THR A 38 -23.24 17.86 -35.06
CA THR A 38 -22.12 17.07 -34.60
C THR A 38 -20.87 17.95 -34.65
N THR A 39 -20.21 18.17 -33.50
CA THR A 39 -18.83 18.63 -33.50
C THR A 39 -18.05 17.83 -32.48
N THR A 40 -17.36 16.82 -33.01
CA THR A 40 -16.20 16.19 -32.38
C THR A 40 -15.08 17.22 -32.39
N GLU A 41 -14.73 17.78 -31.23
CA GLU A 41 -13.44 18.44 -31.03
C GLU A 41 -12.55 17.47 -30.25
N GLU A 42 -11.75 16.72 -30.99
CA GLU A 42 -10.49 16.19 -30.48
C GLU A 42 -9.59 17.40 -30.16
N THR A 43 -9.63 17.86 -28.92
CA THR A 43 -8.54 18.65 -28.38
C THR A 43 -7.53 17.68 -27.81
N SER A 44 -6.57 17.31 -28.65
CA SER A 44 -5.29 16.74 -28.21
C SER A 44 -4.61 17.77 -27.32
N ALA A 45 -4.76 17.59 -26.01
CA ALA A 45 -3.92 18.26 -25.03
C ALA A 45 -2.58 17.52 -25.05
N GLU A 46 -1.61 18.07 -25.77
CA GLU A 46 -0.21 17.81 -25.48
C GLU A 46 0.04 18.29 -24.05
N THR A 47 0.13 17.33 -23.12
CA THR A 47 0.61 17.58 -21.76
C THR A 47 2.09 17.94 -21.86
N GLU A 48 2.35 19.22 -22.07
CA GLU A 48 3.68 19.80 -21.85
C GLU A 48 4.02 19.58 -20.38
N SER A 49 4.97 18.68 -20.14
CA SER A 49 5.58 18.45 -18.83
C SER A 49 6.24 19.75 -18.38
N GLN A 50 5.56 20.48 -17.49
CA GLN A 50 6.18 21.59 -16.78
C GLN A 50 7.01 21.02 -15.65
N GLU A 51 8.33 21.24 -15.71
CA GLU A 51 9.21 21.11 -14.55
C GLU A 51 8.72 22.10 -13.48
N ILE A 52 8.08 21.58 -12.44
CA ILE A 52 7.71 22.37 -11.27
C ILE A 52 8.77 22.09 -10.20
N ALA A 53 9.23 23.16 -9.55
CA ALA A 53 10.07 23.07 -8.37
C ALA A 53 9.27 22.37 -7.25
N VAL A 54 9.41 21.05 -7.19
CA VAL A 54 8.82 20.23 -6.14
C VAL A 54 9.42 20.67 -4.80
N ASN A 55 8.56 20.92 -3.81
CA ASN A 55 9.01 21.23 -2.46
C ASN A 55 9.67 19.98 -1.85
N GLU A 56 11.01 19.92 -1.91
CA GLU A 56 11.79 18.78 -1.43
C GLU A 56 11.56 18.45 0.05
N GLU A 57 11.20 19.44 0.86
CA GLU A 57 11.02 19.26 2.31
C GLU A 57 9.79 18.41 2.66
N SER A 58 8.72 18.48 1.85
CA SER A 58 7.53 17.63 2.00
C SER A 58 7.65 16.27 1.31
N VAL A 59 8.48 16.16 0.26
CA VAL A 59 8.65 14.91 -0.50
C VAL A 59 9.74 14.00 0.08
N GLY A 60 10.64 14.56 0.89
CA GLY A 60 11.66 13.80 1.62
C GLY A 60 11.11 12.78 2.61
N LYS A 61 9.85 12.88 3.05
CA LYS A 61 9.33 12.19 4.24
C LYS A 61 8.10 11.29 4.04
N LEU A 62 7.73 10.95 2.81
CA LEU A 62 6.46 10.25 2.54
C LEU A 62 6.33 8.95 3.36
N ASN A 63 7.38 8.14 3.42
CA ASN A 63 7.43 6.90 4.19
C ASN A 63 8.47 6.93 5.33
N ASP A 64 8.84 8.11 5.82
CA ASP A 64 9.82 8.24 6.91
C ASP A 64 9.31 7.55 8.18
N GLY A 65 10.00 6.51 8.61
CA GLY A 65 9.64 5.75 9.81
C GLY A 65 10.13 6.38 11.12
N GLU A 66 10.81 7.52 11.11
CA GLU A 66 11.36 8.12 12.33
C GLU A 66 10.26 8.47 13.35
N GLY A 67 10.44 8.00 14.59
CA GLY A 67 9.45 8.15 15.67
C GLY A 67 8.26 7.17 15.61
N ILE A 68 8.16 6.34 14.56
CA ILE A 68 7.15 5.28 14.44
C ILE A 68 7.81 3.90 14.51
N ALA A 69 8.76 3.63 13.61
CA ALA A 69 9.53 2.40 13.60
C ALA A 69 10.45 2.32 14.84
N PRO A 70 10.68 1.11 15.39
CA PRO A 70 11.37 0.97 16.66
C PRO A 70 12.87 1.29 16.54
N ALA A 71 13.41 2.09 17.45
CA ALA A 71 14.85 2.26 17.56
C ALA A 71 15.48 1.03 18.25
N ILE A 72 16.37 0.32 17.56
CA ILE A 72 17.03 -0.88 18.09
C ILE A 72 18.51 -0.59 18.33
N ASP A 73 18.93 -0.66 19.58
CA ASP A 73 20.36 -0.64 19.91
C ASP A 73 20.98 -2.01 19.60
N ILE A 74 21.74 -2.07 18.51
CA ILE A 74 22.43 -3.29 18.06
C ILE A 74 23.82 -3.48 18.69
N GLU A 75 24.24 -2.65 19.67
CA GLU A 75 25.53 -2.81 20.33
C GLU A 75 25.65 -4.22 20.95
N GLY A 76 26.77 -4.90 20.66
CA GLY A 76 27.03 -6.26 21.15
C GLY A 76 26.35 -7.38 20.35
N CYS A 77 25.72 -7.06 19.21
CA CYS A 77 25.22 -8.05 18.26
C CYS A 77 26.13 -8.12 17.03
N ALA A 78 26.60 -9.33 16.71
CA ALA A 78 27.36 -9.62 15.49
C ALA A 78 26.48 -10.28 14.42
N THR A 79 25.29 -10.78 14.79
CA THR A 79 24.36 -11.42 13.86
C THR A 79 22.92 -10.94 14.01
N PHE A 80 22.13 -11.08 12.95
CA PHE A 80 20.68 -10.84 13.02
C PHE A 80 20.01 -11.72 14.07
N THR A 81 20.42 -12.98 14.21
CA THR A 81 19.93 -13.85 15.28
C THR A 81 20.19 -13.27 16.66
N GLU A 82 21.36 -12.68 16.89
CA GLU A 82 21.65 -12.03 18.17
C GLU A 82 20.82 -10.75 18.39
N ILE A 83 20.46 -10.02 17.34
CA ILE A 83 19.50 -8.91 17.47
C ILE A 83 18.15 -9.47 17.93
N VAL A 84 17.65 -10.49 17.24
CA VAL A 84 16.37 -11.15 17.60
C VAL A 84 16.39 -11.65 19.04
N ASP A 85 17.43 -12.39 19.44
CA ASP A 85 17.48 -13.08 20.73
C ASP A 85 17.77 -12.14 21.91
N LYS A 86 18.49 -11.04 21.69
CA LYS A 86 18.98 -10.17 22.79
C LYS A 86 18.28 -8.83 22.86
N LYS A 87 17.68 -8.35 21.77
CA LYS A 87 17.23 -6.95 21.65
C LYS A 87 15.74 -6.79 21.40
N LEU A 88 15.05 -7.83 20.92
CA LEU A 88 13.62 -7.72 20.63
C LEU A 88 12.76 -8.10 21.84
N GLU A 89 11.73 -7.31 22.07
CA GLU A 89 10.77 -7.47 23.15
C GLU A 89 9.50 -8.20 22.66
N PRO A 90 8.73 -8.85 23.54
CA PRO A 90 7.45 -9.45 23.18
C PRO A 90 6.52 -8.46 22.46
N GLY A 91 5.90 -8.95 21.38
CA GLY A 91 5.02 -8.19 20.50
C GLY A 91 5.71 -7.61 19.26
N MET A 92 7.04 -7.46 19.27
CA MET A 92 7.79 -7.01 18.09
C MET A 92 7.85 -8.10 17.01
N GLY A 93 7.93 -7.68 15.75
CA GLY A 93 8.08 -8.57 14.60
C GLY A 93 9.47 -8.51 13.99
N TYR A 94 9.89 -9.60 13.35
CA TYR A 94 11.06 -9.59 12.47
C TYR A 94 10.86 -10.43 11.20
N ALA A 95 11.48 -9.99 10.10
CA ALA A 95 11.48 -10.71 8.83
C ALA A 95 12.85 -10.57 8.15
N ASN A 96 13.35 -11.65 7.56
CA ASN A 96 14.52 -11.60 6.69
C ASN A 96 14.04 -11.56 5.24
N VAL A 97 14.41 -10.52 4.51
CA VAL A 97 14.03 -10.35 3.09
C VAL A 97 15.23 -9.85 2.28
N LYS A 98 15.04 -9.74 0.96
CA LYS A 98 15.98 -9.07 0.07
C LYS A 98 15.42 -7.73 -0.39
N ILE A 99 16.23 -6.68 -0.29
CA ILE A 99 15.99 -5.38 -0.93
C ILE A 99 17.17 -5.12 -1.87
N GLY A 100 16.88 -5.02 -3.17
CA GLY A 100 17.85 -5.09 -4.25
C GLY A 100 18.60 -6.42 -4.19
N ASP A 101 19.92 -6.33 -4.12
CA ASP A 101 20.82 -7.46 -3.95
C ASP A 101 21.22 -7.71 -2.47
N LYS A 102 20.65 -6.96 -1.52
CA LYS A 102 21.05 -7.00 -0.10
C LYS A 102 20.10 -7.85 0.72
N ASP A 103 20.68 -8.78 1.50
CA ASP A 103 19.97 -9.46 2.58
C ASP A 103 19.83 -8.52 3.77
N VAL A 104 18.61 -8.39 4.29
CA VAL A 104 18.27 -7.50 5.40
C VAL A 104 17.39 -8.19 6.41
N ILE A 105 17.43 -7.69 7.65
CA ILE A 105 16.40 -7.93 8.65
C ILE A 105 15.56 -6.66 8.82
N LEU A 106 14.24 -6.82 8.74
CA LEU A 106 13.27 -5.80 9.10
C LEU A 106 12.78 -6.11 10.51
N ILE A 107 12.73 -5.09 11.36
CA ILE A 107 12.26 -5.19 12.74
C ILE A 107 11.13 -4.19 12.95
N THR A 108 9.98 -4.66 13.42
CA THR A 108 8.75 -3.88 13.48
C THR A 108 8.34 -3.61 14.92
N SER A 109 7.64 -2.50 15.15
CA SER A 109 7.09 -2.15 16.46
C SER A 109 6.01 -3.15 16.91
N GLY A 110 5.30 -3.75 15.95
CA GLY A 110 4.30 -4.78 16.14
C GLY A 110 3.80 -5.35 14.83
N CYS A 111 2.86 -6.30 14.92
CA CYS A 111 2.24 -6.94 13.75
C CYS A 111 0.72 -7.07 13.92
N PHE A 112 0.00 -7.24 12.81
CA PHE A 112 -1.42 -7.57 12.77
C PHE A 112 -1.67 -8.73 11.82
N ASN A 113 -2.73 -9.51 12.06
CA ASN A 113 -3.09 -10.64 11.20
C ASN A 113 -3.84 -10.12 9.96
N ASN A 114 -3.22 -10.24 8.79
CA ASN A 114 -3.77 -9.88 7.48
C ASN A 114 -4.78 -10.92 6.94
N ASN A 115 -4.81 -12.12 7.55
CA ASN A 115 -5.70 -13.20 7.21
C ASN A 115 -6.45 -13.72 8.45
N PRO A 116 -7.35 -12.90 9.05
CA PRO A 116 -8.01 -13.24 10.32
C PRO A 116 -8.99 -14.40 10.22
N GLU A 117 -9.47 -14.73 9.02
CA GLU A 117 -10.38 -15.86 8.76
C GLU A 117 -9.66 -17.11 8.25
N GLY A 118 -8.35 -17.01 8.01
CA GLY A 118 -7.52 -18.11 7.52
C GLY A 118 -7.21 -19.19 8.54
N GLU A 119 -6.72 -20.33 8.05
CA GLU A 119 -6.24 -21.43 8.92
C GLU A 119 -4.91 -21.10 9.61
N GLU A 120 -4.12 -20.22 9.01
CA GLU A 120 -2.82 -19.75 9.52
C GLU A 120 -2.83 -18.21 9.61
N GLU A 121 -2.24 -17.68 10.68
CA GLU A 121 -2.09 -16.24 10.87
C GLU A 121 -1.04 -15.68 9.90
N GLU A 122 -1.40 -14.62 9.19
CA GLU A 122 -0.49 -13.89 8.31
C GLU A 122 -0.10 -12.58 9.02
N MET A 123 0.92 -12.66 9.88
CA MET A 123 1.35 -11.51 10.67
C MET A 123 2.16 -10.53 9.82
N VAL A 124 1.59 -9.36 9.54
CA VAL A 124 2.21 -8.31 8.71
C VAL A 124 2.38 -7.02 9.51
N ALA A 125 3.11 -6.04 8.98
CA ALA A 125 3.37 -4.77 9.66
C ALA A 125 3.30 -3.58 8.72
N ILE A 126 3.19 -2.39 9.31
CA ILE A 126 3.23 -1.11 8.58
C ILE A 126 4.53 -0.34 8.81
N ASP A 127 5.37 -0.72 9.77
CA ASP A 127 6.62 -0.04 10.07
C ASP A 127 7.76 -1.03 10.18
N ALA A 128 8.98 -0.56 9.88
CA ALA A 128 10.19 -1.34 10.11
C ALA A 128 11.42 -0.48 10.24
N THR A 129 12.33 -0.88 11.13
CA THR A 129 13.74 -0.49 11.12
C THR A 129 14.53 -1.58 10.39
N ILE A 130 15.37 -1.16 9.45
CA ILE A 130 16.01 -2.06 8.50
C ILE A 130 17.50 -2.12 8.78
N PHE A 131 18.03 -3.34 8.96
CA PHE A 131 19.45 -3.58 9.15
C PHE A 131 20.01 -4.48 8.06
N ARG A 132 21.27 -4.24 7.68
CA ARG A 132 22.01 -5.09 6.75
C ARG A 132 23.39 -5.44 7.28
N TYR A 133 24.03 -6.43 6.66
CA TYR A 133 25.46 -6.61 6.79
C TYR A 133 26.23 -5.69 5.83
N THR A 134 27.29 -5.06 6.32
CA THR A 134 28.28 -4.35 5.51
C THR A 134 29.16 -5.35 4.75
N SER A 135 29.96 -4.85 3.81
CA SER A 135 31.00 -5.65 3.14
C SER A 135 32.06 -6.22 4.10
N GLU A 136 32.16 -5.66 5.30
CA GLU A 136 33.10 -6.08 6.35
C GLU A 136 32.48 -7.09 7.33
N GLY A 137 31.19 -7.43 7.13
CA GLY A 137 30.44 -8.37 7.97
C GLY A 137 29.92 -7.77 9.29
N THR A 138 30.02 -6.45 9.47
CA THR A 138 29.36 -5.73 10.58
C THR A 138 27.91 -5.43 10.24
N ILE A 139 27.05 -5.20 11.24
CA ILE A 139 25.65 -4.83 11.01
C ILE A 139 25.53 -3.31 11.08
N GLU A 140 24.75 -2.73 10.16
CA GLU A 140 24.39 -1.31 10.16
C GLU A 140 22.88 -1.12 9.90
N GLU A 141 22.33 -0.02 10.44
CA GLU A 141 20.99 0.46 10.09
C GLU A 141 21.05 1.16 8.73
N VAL A 142 20.12 0.84 7.83
CA VAL A 142 20.04 1.48 6.50
C VAL A 142 18.90 2.47 6.37
N GLY A 143 17.90 2.37 7.24
CA GLY A 143 16.76 3.27 7.25
C GLY A 143 15.59 2.74 8.06
N LYS A 144 14.58 3.59 8.18
CA LYS A 144 13.30 3.30 8.82
C LYS A 144 12.18 3.68 7.88
N VAL A 145 11.14 2.85 7.87
CA VAL A 145 9.97 3.06 7.03
C VAL A 145 8.69 2.99 7.83
N THR A 146 7.66 3.67 7.32
CA THR A 146 6.28 3.51 7.76
C THR A 146 5.31 3.61 6.59
N CYS A 147 4.26 2.80 6.59
CA CYS A 147 3.12 2.86 5.69
C CYS A 147 1.97 3.64 6.35
N GLY A 148 1.06 4.18 5.54
CA GLY A 148 -0.04 5.02 6.04
C GLY A 148 -1.16 4.26 6.75
N GLY A 149 -1.15 2.92 6.74
CA GLY A 149 -2.14 2.12 7.45
C GLY A 149 -2.20 0.66 7.00
N THR A 150 -3.04 -0.13 7.66
CA THR A 150 -3.12 -1.58 7.49
C THR A 150 -3.60 -2.06 6.12
N ALA A 151 -4.21 -1.17 5.32
CA ALA A 151 -4.57 -1.46 3.93
C ALA A 151 -3.34 -1.52 2.99
N TYR A 152 -2.19 -1.03 3.45
CA TYR A 152 -0.94 -0.96 2.70
C TYR A 152 0.20 -1.54 3.55
N PRO A 153 0.17 -2.83 3.91
CA PRO A 153 1.26 -3.44 4.66
C PRO A 153 2.58 -3.38 3.87
N LEU A 154 3.71 -3.50 4.56
CA LEU A 154 5.01 -3.59 3.91
C LEU A 154 5.04 -4.76 2.93
N ALA A 155 5.48 -4.49 1.71
CA ALA A 155 5.54 -5.49 0.65
C ALA A 155 6.87 -5.40 -0.12
N ILE A 156 7.26 -6.49 -0.79
CA ILE A 156 8.39 -6.54 -1.72
C ILE A 156 7.88 -6.81 -3.12
N LYS A 157 8.40 -6.07 -4.11
CA LYS A 157 8.23 -6.40 -5.52
C LYS A 157 9.53 -6.16 -6.27
N ASP A 158 10.00 -7.17 -6.99
CA ASP A 158 11.19 -7.07 -7.85
C ASP A 158 12.44 -6.53 -7.13
N GLY A 159 12.56 -6.83 -5.83
CA GLY A 159 13.64 -6.35 -4.96
C GLY A 159 13.43 -4.94 -4.41
N GLU A 160 12.31 -4.28 -4.69
CA GLU A 160 11.97 -2.97 -4.14
C GLU A 160 11.06 -3.13 -2.93
N LEU A 161 11.37 -2.39 -1.87
CA LEU A 161 10.49 -2.26 -0.71
C LEU A 161 9.37 -1.29 -1.06
N ILE A 162 8.13 -1.73 -0.88
CA ILE A 162 6.94 -0.96 -1.21
C ILE A 162 6.33 -0.46 0.10
N CYS A 163 6.21 0.86 0.21
CA CYS A 163 5.47 1.54 1.26
C CYS A 163 4.36 2.35 0.63
N GLY A 164 3.14 2.28 1.18
CA GLY A 164 2.00 3.00 0.62
C GLY A 164 1.11 3.63 1.68
N ALA A 165 0.30 4.57 1.22
CA ALA A 165 -0.85 5.11 1.90
C ALA A 165 -1.91 5.49 0.86
N ASN A 166 -3.08 5.94 1.31
CA ASN A 166 -4.15 6.34 0.39
C ASN A 166 -3.74 7.44 -0.61
N HIS A 167 -2.75 8.26 -0.28
CA HIS A 167 -2.38 9.45 -1.05
C HIS A 167 -0.92 9.45 -1.52
N TRP A 168 -0.19 8.36 -1.31
CA TRP A 168 1.19 8.24 -1.77
C TRP A 168 1.66 6.80 -1.84
N LEU A 169 2.66 6.57 -2.69
CA LEU A 169 3.39 5.31 -2.80
C LEU A 169 4.88 5.63 -2.89
N VAL A 170 5.68 4.91 -2.13
CA VAL A 170 7.14 4.92 -2.22
C VAL A 170 7.62 3.52 -2.53
N LYS A 171 8.54 3.42 -3.49
CA LYS A 171 9.34 2.22 -3.73
C LYS A 171 10.78 2.56 -3.38
N ASP A 172 11.42 1.73 -2.58
CA ASP A 172 12.78 1.93 -2.12
C ASP A 172 13.70 0.78 -2.49
N THR A 173 14.98 1.10 -2.66
CA THR A 173 16.07 0.14 -2.77
C THR A 173 17.19 0.49 -1.79
N ILE A 174 18.20 -0.37 -1.67
CA ILE A 174 19.38 -0.07 -0.87
C ILE A 174 20.55 0.30 -1.78
N LYS A 175 21.01 1.55 -1.66
CA LYS A 175 22.15 2.08 -2.43
C LYS A 175 23.07 2.86 -1.49
N ASP A 176 24.38 2.70 -1.68
CA ASP A 176 25.41 3.41 -0.92
C ASP A 176 25.25 3.35 0.63
N GLY A 177 24.66 2.27 1.14
CA GLY A 177 24.44 2.07 2.57
C GLY A 177 23.22 2.70 3.17
N LYS A 178 22.32 3.20 2.32
CA LYS A 178 21.08 3.81 2.74
C LYS A 178 19.91 3.23 1.97
N LEU A 179 18.75 3.29 2.59
CA LEU A 179 17.49 3.16 1.89
C LEU A 179 17.29 4.42 1.03
N GLU A 180 17.10 4.23 -0.27
CA GLU A 180 16.98 5.29 -1.26
C GLU A 180 15.73 5.04 -2.12
N PRO A 181 14.90 6.07 -2.36
CA PRO A 181 13.71 5.91 -3.17
C PRO A 181 14.07 5.70 -4.65
N VAL A 182 13.41 4.73 -5.28
CA VAL A 182 13.43 4.55 -6.74
C VAL A 182 12.19 5.14 -7.40
N LEU A 183 11.10 5.27 -6.64
CA LEU A 183 9.88 5.96 -7.04
C LEU A 183 9.22 6.57 -5.80
N LYS A 184 8.76 7.81 -5.94
CA LYS A 184 7.80 8.45 -5.04
C LYS A 184 6.67 8.99 -5.88
N THR A 185 5.42 8.69 -5.55
CA THR A 185 4.27 9.33 -6.15
C THR A 185 3.27 9.73 -5.07
N TRP A 186 2.66 10.90 -5.20
CA TRP A 186 1.73 11.44 -4.19
C TRP A 186 0.74 12.42 -4.82
N VAL A 187 -0.34 12.69 -4.08
CA VAL A 187 -1.29 13.75 -4.38
C VAL A 187 -1.16 14.90 -3.37
N ASP A 188 -1.16 16.13 -3.87
CA ASP A 188 -1.21 17.36 -3.09
C ASP A 188 -2.59 18.00 -3.19
N TYR A 189 -3.36 17.91 -2.12
CA TYR A 189 -4.69 18.53 -2.02
C TYR A 189 -4.66 20.02 -1.66
N SER A 190 -3.47 20.62 -1.50
CA SER A 190 -3.37 22.08 -1.38
C SER A 190 -3.55 22.79 -2.73
N VAL A 191 -3.54 22.04 -3.84
CA VAL A 191 -3.70 22.55 -5.20
C VAL A 191 -5.00 22.04 -5.83
N GLY A 192 -6.04 22.88 -5.82
CA GLY A 192 -7.33 22.56 -6.46
C GLY A 192 -8.00 21.33 -5.85
N ASP A 193 -8.52 20.44 -6.70
CA ASP A 193 -9.12 19.16 -6.29
C ASP A 193 -8.08 18.05 -6.04
N GLY A 194 -6.79 18.37 -6.17
CA GLY A 194 -5.66 17.44 -6.08
C GLY A 194 -4.74 17.57 -7.29
N ALA A 195 -3.45 17.78 -7.04
CA ALA A 195 -2.41 17.69 -8.06
C ALA A 195 -1.52 16.47 -7.80
N TYR A 196 -1.27 15.66 -8.83
CA TYR A 196 -0.52 14.41 -8.72
C TYR A 196 0.92 14.59 -9.20
N TYR A 197 1.84 13.98 -8.49
CA TYR A 197 3.27 14.11 -8.77
C TYR A 197 3.98 12.76 -8.69
N SER A 198 5.12 12.69 -9.37
CA SER A 198 6.05 11.57 -9.31
C SER A 198 7.49 12.07 -9.30
N ILE A 199 8.34 11.44 -8.51
CA ILE A 199 9.80 11.54 -8.58
C ILE A 199 10.35 10.13 -8.80
N ASP A 200 11.29 9.99 -9.72
CA ASP A 200 12.02 8.73 -9.93
C ASP A 200 13.42 8.73 -9.29
N ALA A 201 14.18 7.65 -9.49
CA ALA A 201 15.52 7.49 -8.94
C ALA A 201 16.56 8.55 -9.38
N THR A 202 16.27 9.35 -10.42
CA THR A 202 17.11 10.47 -10.85
C THR A 202 16.90 11.72 -9.98
N GLY A 203 15.80 11.77 -9.23
CA GLY A 203 15.35 12.94 -8.48
C GLY A 203 14.52 13.92 -9.30
N GLU A 204 14.31 13.66 -10.60
CA GLU A 204 13.49 14.51 -11.46
C GLU A 204 12.00 14.35 -11.10
N GLY A 205 11.39 15.46 -10.69
CA GLY A 205 9.98 15.52 -10.34
C GLY A 205 9.12 15.98 -11.50
N LYS A 206 7.98 15.31 -11.70
CA LYS A 206 6.99 15.67 -12.72
C LYS A 206 5.58 15.61 -12.19
N THR A 207 4.71 16.45 -12.75
CA THR A 207 3.26 16.27 -12.64
C THR A 207 2.83 15.07 -13.49
N ILE A 208 1.89 14.29 -12.96
CA ILE A 208 1.27 13.16 -13.64
C ILE A 208 -0.26 13.33 -13.60
N ASP A 209 -0.99 12.57 -14.40
CA ASP A 209 -2.44 12.48 -14.27
C ASP A 209 -2.86 11.50 -13.17
N GLU A 210 -4.14 11.55 -12.80
CA GLU A 210 -4.73 10.70 -11.77
C GLU A 210 -4.64 9.21 -12.13
N ASP A 211 -4.86 8.86 -13.40
CA ASP A 211 -4.81 7.47 -13.86
C ASP A 211 -3.41 6.87 -13.67
N THR A 212 -2.37 7.62 -14.03
CA THR A 212 -0.97 7.24 -13.82
C THR A 212 -0.64 7.08 -12.33
N PHE A 213 -1.18 7.95 -11.48
CA PHE A 213 -1.02 7.84 -10.02
C PHE A 213 -1.62 6.53 -9.50
N TRP A 214 -2.86 6.23 -9.86
CA TRP A 214 -3.53 5.01 -9.41
C TRP A 214 -2.94 3.74 -10.05
N GLU A 215 -2.44 3.82 -11.28
CA GLU A 215 -1.70 2.71 -11.91
C GLU A 215 -0.46 2.33 -11.09
N ALA A 216 0.22 3.28 -10.44
CA ALA A 216 1.37 2.97 -9.59
C ALA A 216 1.02 2.01 -8.43
N PHE A 217 -0.22 2.05 -7.92
CA PHE A 217 -0.69 1.16 -6.85
C PHE A 217 -0.94 -0.27 -7.30
N SER A 218 -1.06 -0.52 -8.61
CA SER A 218 -1.18 -1.90 -9.16
C SER A 218 0.03 -2.78 -8.82
N VAL A 219 1.13 -2.18 -8.35
CA VAL A 219 2.27 -2.91 -7.80
C VAL A 219 1.84 -3.88 -6.68
N TYR A 220 0.86 -3.50 -5.85
CA TYR A 220 0.39 -4.34 -4.74
C TYR A 220 -0.33 -5.60 -5.22
N ASP A 221 -0.96 -5.58 -6.40
CA ASP A 221 -1.70 -6.75 -6.92
C ASP A 221 -0.81 -7.99 -7.11
N ASN A 222 0.50 -7.76 -7.28
CA ASN A 222 1.48 -8.81 -7.52
C ASN A 222 2.72 -8.69 -6.62
N ALA A 223 2.66 -7.87 -5.57
CA ALA A 223 3.71 -7.76 -4.58
C ALA A 223 3.57 -8.88 -3.54
N GLU A 224 4.71 -9.29 -2.97
CA GLU A 224 4.74 -10.20 -1.84
C GLU A 224 4.60 -9.38 -0.56
N VAL A 225 3.47 -9.52 0.15
CA VAL A 225 3.30 -8.91 1.47
C VAL A 225 4.27 -9.57 2.45
N ILE A 226 5.04 -8.77 3.18
CA ILE A 226 6.07 -9.28 4.09
C ILE A 226 5.39 -9.83 5.35
N THR A 227 5.56 -11.14 5.56
CA THR A 227 5.13 -11.81 6.80
C THR A 227 6.25 -11.83 7.82
N PHE A 228 5.92 -11.53 9.08
CA PHE A 228 6.83 -11.38 10.19
C PHE A 228 6.66 -12.50 11.22
N SER A 229 7.79 -12.93 11.78
CA SER A 229 7.80 -13.74 13.00
C SER A 229 7.64 -12.82 14.22
N VAL A 230 6.68 -13.11 15.09
CA VAL A 230 6.38 -12.30 16.28
C VAL A 230 7.07 -12.88 17.51
N ILE A 231 7.69 -12.00 18.32
CA ILE A 231 8.29 -12.38 19.60
C ILE A 231 7.18 -12.60 20.64
N ALA A 232 7.17 -13.79 21.25
CA ALA A 232 6.07 -14.22 22.13
C ALA A 232 6.37 -14.21 23.64
N LYS A 233 7.61 -13.91 24.06
CA LYS A 233 8.10 -14.17 25.43
C LYS A 233 7.98 -13.02 26.39
#